data_AF-A0A2N1RM24-F1
#
_entry.id   AF-A0A2N1RM24-F1
#
_cell.length_a   1.000
_cell.length_b   1.000
_cell.length_c   1.000
_cell.angle_alpha   90.00
_cell.angle_beta   90.00
_cell.angle_gamma   90.00
#
_symmetry.space_group_name_H-M   'P 1'
#
loop_
_entity.id
_entity.type
_entity.pdbx_description
1 polymer ?
#
loop_
_entity_poly.entity_id
_entity_poly.type
_entity_poly.pdbx_seq_one_letter_code
_entity_poly.pdbx_strand_id
1 'polypeptide(L)'
;MNYASQDLVHEHDAILFALRVLDEISGRVNEGKDVPPGDIIELIEFLKLFADKCHHGKEEGFYFPALEAAGIPRANGPIGVMLSEHDAGRAFIKEMQSSVSEKVIEKDVFVKAAQGYVGLLRSHIEKENTVLFPMGDVKLSEAKHKELLEEFEKFEENVIGKGKHEELHKQLEEFNRKYLKK
;
A
#
# COMPACT_ATOMS: atom_id res chain seq x y z
N MET A 1 -6.35 -21.46 -13.32
CA MET A 1 -5.82 -20.22 -13.93
C MET A 1 -5.43 -19.32 -12.79
N ASN A 2 -4.17 -18.88 -12.74
CA ASN A 2 -3.70 -17.94 -11.72
C ASN A 2 -3.82 -16.54 -12.31
N TYR A 3 -4.60 -15.67 -11.67
CA TYR A 3 -4.77 -14.30 -12.14
C TYR A 3 -3.68 -13.43 -11.54
N ALA A 4 -3.14 -12.50 -12.33
CA ALA A 4 -2.19 -11.50 -11.84
C ALA A 4 -2.76 -10.66 -10.68
N SER A 5 -4.07 -10.41 -10.68
CA SER A 5 -4.76 -9.75 -9.57
C SER A 5 -4.61 -10.49 -8.24
N GLN A 6 -4.52 -11.82 -8.24
CA GLN A 6 -4.37 -12.59 -7.00
C GLN A 6 -3.05 -12.26 -6.30
N ASP A 7 -1.98 -11.96 -7.04
CA ASP A 7 -0.71 -11.51 -6.46
C ASP A 7 -0.90 -10.17 -5.73
N LEU A 8 -1.54 -9.19 -6.39
CA LEU A 8 -1.85 -7.88 -5.83
C LEU A 8 -2.78 -7.98 -4.60
N VAL A 9 -3.79 -8.87 -4.64
CA VAL A 9 -4.66 -9.13 -3.48
C VAL A 9 -3.88 -9.71 -2.30
N HIS A 10 -2.91 -10.59 -2.52
CA HIS A 10 -2.07 -11.08 -1.42
C HIS A 10 -1.20 -9.97 -0.82
N GLU A 11 -0.69 -9.04 -1.63
CA GLU A 11 0.04 -7.88 -1.13
C GLU A 11 -0.86 -6.95 -0.29
N HIS A 12 -2.13 -6.82 -0.65
CA HIS A 12 -3.11 -6.07 0.15
C HIS A 12 -3.22 -6.57 1.59
N ASP A 13 -3.00 -7.86 1.88
CA ASP A 13 -3.04 -8.36 3.25
C ASP A 13 -1.96 -7.71 4.14
N ALA A 14 -0.75 -7.56 3.60
CA ALA A 14 0.37 -6.90 4.29
C ALA A 14 0.12 -5.40 4.44
N ILE A 15 -0.44 -4.75 3.41
CA ILE A 15 -0.79 -3.32 3.45
C ILE A 15 -1.89 -3.08 4.50
N LEU A 16 -2.98 -3.85 4.46
CA LEU A 16 -4.08 -3.76 5.45
C LEU A 16 -3.58 -4.03 6.87
N PHE A 17 -2.64 -4.96 7.05
CA PHE A 17 -1.99 -5.16 8.34
C PHE A 17 -1.26 -3.89 8.80
N ALA A 18 -0.41 -3.30 7.95
CA ALA A 18 0.31 -2.06 8.26
C ALA A 18 -0.65 -0.89 8.56
N LEU A 19 -1.78 -0.79 7.84
CA LEU A 19 -2.81 0.21 8.12
C LEU A 19 -3.44 0.03 9.51
N ARG A 20 -3.64 -1.19 9.99
CA ARG A 20 -4.11 -1.42 11.38
C ARG A 20 -3.10 -0.96 12.42
N VAL A 21 -1.81 -1.19 12.17
CA VAL A 21 -0.74 -0.69 13.05
C VAL A 21 -0.73 0.85 13.05
N LEU A 22 -0.84 1.48 11.88
CA LEU A 22 -0.88 2.94 11.76
C LEU A 22 -2.09 3.54 12.49
N ASP A 23 -3.25 2.90 12.36
CA ASP A 23 -4.50 3.29 13.04
C ASP A 23 -4.32 3.26 14.58
N GLU A 24 -3.79 2.17 15.12
CA GLU A 24 -3.49 2.02 16.55
C GLU A 24 -2.44 3.04 17.04
N ILE A 25 -1.35 3.23 16.29
CA ILE A 25 -0.31 4.22 16.60
C ILE A 25 -0.91 5.63 16.63
N SER A 26 -1.73 5.99 15.63
CA SER A 26 -2.39 7.29 15.57
C SER A 26 -3.33 7.50 16.75
N GLY A 27 -4.05 6.45 17.17
CA GLY A 27 -4.89 6.46 18.36
C GLY A 27 -4.10 6.72 19.64
N ARG A 28 -2.96 6.03 19.82
CA ARG A 28 -2.07 6.24 20.98
C ARG A 28 -1.51 7.66 21.03
N VAL A 29 -1.00 8.18 19.91
CA VAL A 29 -0.52 9.57 19.80
C VAL A 29 -1.66 10.55 20.10
N ASN A 30 -2.86 10.28 19.61
CA ASN A 30 -4.02 11.13 19.88
C ASN A 30 -4.41 11.16 21.38
N GLU A 31 -4.27 10.03 22.07
CA GLU A 31 -4.52 9.90 23.51
C GLU A 31 -3.36 10.43 24.38
N GLY A 32 -2.25 10.84 23.77
CA GLY A 32 -1.05 11.29 24.50
C GLY A 32 -0.27 10.15 25.16
N LYS A 33 -0.47 8.91 24.69
CA LYS A 33 0.34 7.75 25.09
C LYS A 33 1.69 7.81 24.38
N ASP A 34 2.71 7.28 25.05
CA ASP A 34 4.06 7.24 24.50
C ASP A 34 4.13 6.28 23.30
N VAL A 35 4.65 6.79 22.20
CA VAL A 35 4.96 6.03 20.98
C VAL A 35 6.35 6.46 20.55
N PRO A 36 7.32 5.52 20.43
CA PRO A 36 8.65 5.86 19.93
C PRO A 36 8.55 6.48 18.53
N PRO A 37 9.10 7.69 18.29
CA PRO A 37 9.08 8.29 16.95
C PRO A 37 9.74 7.42 15.88
N GLY A 38 10.74 6.61 16.27
CA GLY A 38 11.38 5.63 15.39
C GLY A 38 10.40 4.61 14.81
N ASP A 39 9.45 4.12 15.61
CA ASP A 39 8.44 3.15 15.13
C ASP A 39 7.51 3.78 14.08
N ILE A 40 7.17 5.07 14.24
CA ILE A 40 6.37 5.81 13.25
C ILE A 40 7.16 5.98 11.94
N ILE A 41 8.42 6.40 12.04
CA ILE A 41 9.31 6.60 10.89
C ILE A 41 9.49 5.28 10.12
N GLU A 42 9.75 4.18 10.83
CA GLU A 42 9.90 2.85 10.24
C GLU A 42 8.62 2.38 9.53
N LEU A 43 7.45 2.62 10.12
CA LEU A 43 6.17 2.27 9.50
C LEU A 43 5.88 3.10 8.24
N ILE A 44 6.20 4.40 8.25
CA ILE A 44 6.06 5.27 7.08
C ILE A 44 7.01 4.79 5.96
N GLU A 45 8.24 4.41 6.28
CA GLU A 45 9.18 3.88 5.28
C GLU A 45 8.72 2.52 4.73
N PHE A 46 8.12 1.65 5.55
CA PHE A 46 7.47 0.43 5.08
C PHE A 46 6.37 0.75 4.06
N LEU A 47 5.45 1.65 4.38
CA LEU A 47 4.34 2.01 3.49
C LEU A 47 4.83 2.64 2.18
N LYS A 48 5.86 3.50 2.24
CA LYS A 48 6.50 4.08 1.05
C LYS A 48 7.15 3.03 0.16
N LEU A 49 7.84 2.06 0.76
CA LEU A 49 8.57 1.06 0.00
C LEU A 49 7.63 -0.02 -0.55
N PHE A 50 6.81 -0.62 0.31
CA PHE A 50 5.99 -1.76 -0.05
C PHE A 50 4.68 -1.34 -0.72
N ALA A 51 3.86 -0.49 -0.09
CA ALA A 51 2.57 -0.12 -0.64
C ALA A 51 2.71 0.77 -1.89
N ASP A 52 3.58 1.78 -1.86
CA ASP A 52 3.72 2.69 -2.99
C ASP A 52 4.72 2.20 -4.04
N LYS A 53 6.02 2.12 -3.71
CA LYS A 53 7.03 1.81 -4.74
C LYS A 53 6.90 0.41 -5.34
N CYS A 54 6.51 -0.58 -4.54
CA CYS A 54 6.36 -1.96 -5.01
C CYS A 54 4.96 -2.21 -5.55
N HIS A 55 3.95 -2.20 -4.69
CA HIS A 55 2.58 -2.58 -5.04
C HIS A 55 1.95 -1.61 -6.07
N HIS A 56 1.79 -0.31 -5.76
CA HIS A 56 1.30 0.64 -6.77
C HIS A 56 2.24 0.73 -7.98
N GLY A 57 3.54 0.48 -7.81
CA GLY A 57 4.50 0.38 -8.92
C GLY A 57 4.18 -0.75 -9.91
N LYS A 58 3.79 -1.93 -9.41
CA LYS A 58 3.29 -3.05 -10.23
C LYS A 58 2.02 -2.63 -11.00
N GLU A 59 1.13 -1.93 -10.33
CA GLU A 59 -0.13 -1.50 -10.91
C GLU A 59 0.04 -0.44 -11.99
N GLU A 60 0.69 0.67 -11.66
CA GLU A 60 0.90 1.80 -12.57
C GLU A 60 1.82 1.44 -13.74
N GLY A 61 2.83 0.60 -13.49
CA GLY A 61 3.84 0.23 -14.48
C GLY A 61 3.37 -0.86 -15.44
N PHE A 62 2.52 -1.79 -14.99
CA PHE A 62 2.23 -3.01 -15.75
C PHE A 62 0.74 -3.36 -15.79
N TYR A 63 0.07 -3.42 -14.62
CA TYR A 63 -1.32 -3.89 -14.56
C TYR A 63 -2.30 -2.93 -15.23
N PHE A 64 -2.33 -1.65 -14.81
CA PHE A 64 -3.22 -0.64 -15.37
C PHE A 64 -2.99 -0.40 -16.87
N PRO A 65 -1.75 -0.34 -17.39
CA PRO A 65 -1.52 -0.32 -18.83
C PRO A 65 -2.11 -1.54 -19.57
N ALA A 66 -2.02 -2.74 -18.98
CA ALA A 66 -2.62 -3.93 -19.57
C ALA A 66 -4.16 -3.88 -19.56
N LEU A 67 -4.75 -3.39 -18.48
CA LEU A 67 -6.20 -3.16 -18.39
C LEU A 67 -6.67 -2.12 -19.42
N GLU A 68 -5.92 -1.03 -19.60
CA GLU A 68 -6.20 0.00 -20.59
C GLU A 68 -6.16 -0.57 -22.01
N ALA A 69 -5.13 -1.35 -22.34
CA ALA A 69 -5.03 -2.05 -23.62
C ALA A 69 -6.18 -3.05 -23.86
N ALA A 70 -6.74 -3.63 -22.79
CA ALA A 70 -7.91 -4.51 -22.83
C ALA A 70 -9.26 -3.76 -22.87
N GLY A 71 -9.23 -2.43 -22.96
CA GLY A 71 -10.40 -1.58 -23.16
C GLY A 71 -11.06 -1.07 -21.89
N ILE A 72 -10.39 -1.14 -20.73
CA ILE A 72 -10.84 -0.46 -19.50
C ILE A 72 -10.33 0.98 -19.57
N PRO A 73 -11.21 1.99 -19.64
CA PRO A 73 -10.77 3.36 -19.88
C PRO A 73 -9.98 3.93 -18.71
N ARG A 74 -8.86 4.60 -19.02
CA ARG A 74 -8.08 5.38 -18.05
C ARG A 74 -8.80 6.68 -17.66
N ALA A 75 -9.18 7.50 -18.64
CA ALA A 75 -9.90 8.74 -18.40
C ALA A 75 -11.39 8.46 -18.11
N ASN A 76 -11.95 9.12 -17.09
CA ASN A 76 -13.34 8.93 -16.65
C ASN A 76 -13.70 7.46 -16.35
N GLY A 77 -12.71 6.65 -15.95
CA GLY A 77 -12.86 5.24 -15.65
C GLY A 77 -12.16 4.84 -14.35
N PRO A 78 -12.28 3.57 -13.93
CA PRO A 78 -11.79 3.13 -12.63
C PRO A 78 -10.28 3.28 -12.47
N ILE A 79 -9.48 3.08 -13.54
CA ILE A 79 -8.02 3.28 -13.51
C ILE A 79 -7.66 4.73 -13.15
N GLY A 80 -8.35 5.72 -13.73
CA GLY A 80 -8.10 7.14 -13.43
C GLY A 80 -8.41 7.51 -11.97
N VAL A 81 -9.42 6.87 -11.38
CA VAL A 81 -9.73 7.02 -9.95
C VAL A 81 -8.59 6.45 -9.10
N MET A 82 -8.12 5.22 -9.39
CA MET A 82 -7.03 4.60 -8.62
C MET A 82 -5.76 5.44 -8.66
N LEU A 83 -5.35 5.91 -9.85
CA LEU A 83 -4.19 6.79 -10.01
C LEU A 83 -4.30 8.09 -9.20
N SER A 84 -5.47 8.72 -9.21
CA SER A 84 -5.69 9.93 -8.41
C SER A 84 -5.61 9.66 -6.91
N GLU A 85 -5.99 8.46 -6.48
CA GLU A 85 -5.91 8.06 -5.08
C GLU A 85 -4.49 7.66 -4.66
N HIS A 86 -3.69 7.08 -5.55
CA HIS A 86 -2.25 6.88 -5.31
C HIS A 86 -1.57 8.22 -5.01
N ASP A 87 -1.84 9.24 -5.82
CA ASP A 87 -1.30 10.59 -5.62
C ASP A 87 -1.76 11.23 -4.29
N ALA A 88 -3.04 11.05 -3.92
CA ALA A 88 -3.54 11.48 -2.62
C ALA A 88 -2.89 10.71 -1.46
N GLY A 89 -2.66 9.41 -1.60
CA GLY A 89 -1.96 8.57 -0.64
C GLY A 89 -0.52 9.05 -0.41
N ARG A 90 0.21 9.36 -1.50
CA ARG A 90 1.56 9.94 -1.47
C ARG A 90 1.58 11.29 -0.73
N ALA A 91 0.54 12.11 -0.90
CA ALA A 91 0.43 13.38 -0.18
C ALA A 91 0.30 13.19 1.33
N PHE A 92 -0.55 12.26 1.79
CA PHE A 92 -0.68 11.95 3.22
C PHE A 92 0.62 11.36 3.81
N ILE A 93 1.31 10.49 3.07
CA ILE A 93 2.61 9.95 3.47
C ILE A 93 3.63 11.08 3.68
N LYS A 94 3.67 12.04 2.77
CA LYS A 94 4.55 13.21 2.89
C LYS A 94 4.20 14.07 4.11
N GLU A 95 2.91 14.29 4.37
CA GLU A 95 2.44 15.04 5.53
C GLU A 95 2.82 14.34 6.85
N MET A 96 2.56 13.04 6.97
CA MET A 96 2.99 12.22 8.11
C MET A 96 4.50 12.31 8.32
N GLN A 97 5.29 12.13 7.25
CA GLN A 97 6.75 12.18 7.34
C GLN A 97 7.24 13.57 7.80
N SER A 98 6.61 14.65 7.36
CA SER A 98 6.97 16.01 7.79
C SER A 98 6.59 16.32 9.23
N SER A 99 5.60 15.62 9.78
CA SER A 99 5.09 15.82 11.14
C SER A 99 5.88 15.08 12.23
N VAL A 100 6.88 14.27 11.85
CA VAL A 100 7.62 13.40 12.78
C VAL A 100 9.12 13.60 12.62
N SER A 101 9.79 13.79 13.74
CA SER A 101 11.25 13.77 13.87
C SER A 101 11.65 12.78 14.96
N GLU A 102 12.94 12.48 15.10
CA GLU A 102 13.44 11.58 16.15
C GLU A 102 13.09 12.02 17.59
N LYS A 103 12.72 13.30 17.79
CA LYS A 103 12.48 13.88 19.12
C LYS A 103 11.07 14.40 19.34
N VAL A 104 10.36 14.74 18.27
CA VAL A 104 9.08 15.46 18.33
C VAL A 104 8.11 14.89 17.31
N ILE A 105 6.87 14.68 17.75
CA ILE A 105 5.72 14.36 16.90
C ILE A 105 4.77 15.56 16.95
N GLU A 106 4.51 16.17 15.80
CA GLU A 106 3.46 17.18 15.63
C GLU A 106 2.09 16.48 15.63
N LYS A 107 1.60 16.20 16.83
CA LYS A 107 0.42 15.35 17.10
C LYS A 107 -0.74 15.58 16.12
N ASP A 108 -1.25 16.80 16.02
CA ASP A 108 -2.47 17.06 15.26
C ASP A 108 -2.28 16.85 13.75
N VAL A 109 -1.09 17.18 13.23
CA VAL A 109 -0.73 16.97 11.82
C VAL A 109 -0.58 15.48 11.55
N PHE A 110 0.18 14.77 12.39
CA PHE A 110 0.39 13.33 12.26
C PHE A 110 -0.92 12.55 12.29
N VAL A 111 -1.75 12.77 13.33
CA VAL A 111 -3.00 12.02 13.52
C VAL A 111 -3.95 12.23 12.35
N LYS A 112 -4.11 13.49 11.90
CA LYS A 112 -4.99 13.81 10.77
C LYS A 112 -4.52 13.14 9.48
N ALA A 113 -3.22 13.21 9.18
CA ALA A 113 -2.66 12.60 7.98
C ALA A 113 -2.73 11.07 8.02
N ALA A 114 -2.45 10.45 9.17
CA ALA A 114 -2.53 9.01 9.37
C ALA A 114 -3.95 8.48 9.19
N GLN A 115 -4.94 9.12 9.82
CA GLN A 115 -6.34 8.72 9.69
C GLN A 115 -6.86 8.92 8.25
N GLY A 116 -6.44 10.01 7.60
CA GLY A 116 -6.74 10.27 6.19
C GLY A 116 -6.19 9.18 5.27
N TYR A 117 -4.91 8.81 5.45
CA TYR A 117 -4.27 7.73 4.70
C TYR A 117 -4.95 6.38 4.91
N VAL A 118 -5.23 6.01 6.17
CA VAL A 118 -5.89 4.74 6.50
C VAL A 118 -7.28 4.65 5.86
N GLY A 119 -8.07 5.72 5.96
CA GLY A 119 -9.41 5.77 5.36
C GLY A 119 -9.36 5.65 3.83
N LEU A 120 -8.46 6.41 3.20
CA LEU A 120 -8.25 6.37 1.75
C LEU A 120 -7.85 4.97 1.28
N LEU A 121 -6.77 4.40 1.84
CA LEU A 121 -6.23 3.12 1.35
C LEU A 121 -7.16 1.94 1.61
N ARG A 122 -7.90 1.91 2.73
CA ARG A 122 -8.93 0.87 2.92
C ARG A 122 -10.03 0.95 1.86
N SER A 123 -10.50 2.16 1.54
CA SER A 123 -11.51 2.35 0.48
C SER A 123 -10.95 2.06 -0.91
N HIS A 124 -9.67 2.35 -1.13
CA HIS A 124 -8.96 2.11 -2.38
C HIS A 124 -8.86 0.61 -2.66
N ILE A 125 -8.26 -0.15 -1.73
CA ILE A 125 -8.10 -1.61 -1.78
C ILE A 125 -9.45 -2.32 -1.99
N GLU A 126 -10.52 -1.87 -1.34
CA GLU A 126 -11.85 -2.44 -1.53
C GLU A 126 -12.33 -2.29 -2.99
N LYS A 127 -12.12 -1.13 -3.61
CA LYS A 127 -12.52 -0.92 -5.02
C LYS A 127 -11.68 -1.75 -5.98
N GLU A 128 -10.41 -1.95 -5.68
CA GLU A 128 -9.55 -2.79 -6.50
C GLU A 128 -9.99 -4.24 -6.42
N ASN A 129 -10.07 -4.78 -5.20
CA ASN A 129 -10.43 -6.17 -4.93
C ASN A 129 -11.82 -6.54 -5.47
N THR A 130 -12.79 -5.63 -5.38
CA THR A 130 -14.20 -5.94 -5.68
C THR A 130 -14.67 -5.43 -7.04
N VAL A 131 -13.97 -4.49 -7.66
CA VAL A 131 -14.38 -3.89 -8.94
C VAL A 131 -13.28 -4.01 -9.99
N LEU A 132 -12.14 -3.36 -9.81
CA LEU A 132 -11.15 -3.22 -10.89
C LEU A 132 -10.48 -4.57 -11.22
N PHE A 133 -10.08 -5.33 -10.21
CA PHE A 133 -9.40 -6.61 -10.41
C PHE A 133 -10.33 -7.66 -11.03
N PRO A 134 -11.58 -7.87 -10.56
CA PRO A 134 -12.53 -8.75 -11.26
C PRO A 134 -12.79 -8.35 -12.71
N MET A 135 -12.80 -7.05 -13.03
CA MET A 135 -12.90 -6.60 -14.42
C MET A 135 -11.67 -7.01 -15.24
N GLY A 136 -10.47 -6.90 -14.66
CA GLY A 136 -9.22 -7.35 -15.28
C GLY A 136 -9.19 -8.85 -15.54
N ASP A 137 -9.61 -9.67 -14.57
CA ASP A 137 -9.63 -11.13 -14.66
C ASP A 137 -10.53 -11.64 -15.79
N VAL A 138 -11.60 -10.90 -16.11
CA VAL A 138 -12.50 -11.22 -17.23
C VAL A 138 -11.94 -10.72 -18.56
N LYS A 139 -11.18 -9.62 -18.57
CA LYS A 139 -10.76 -8.91 -19.79
C LYS A 139 -9.41 -9.38 -20.33
N LEU A 140 -8.51 -9.80 -19.46
CA LEU A 140 -7.17 -10.21 -19.85
C LEU A 140 -7.14 -11.68 -20.28
N SER A 141 -6.27 -11.99 -21.24
CA SER A 141 -6.04 -13.37 -21.66
C SER A 141 -5.15 -14.11 -20.65
N GLU A 142 -5.20 -15.44 -20.66
CA GLU A 142 -4.33 -16.27 -19.82
C GLU A 142 -2.84 -15.99 -20.06
N ALA A 143 -2.46 -15.81 -21.33
CA ALA A 143 -1.09 -15.44 -21.68
C ALA A 143 -0.68 -14.11 -21.06
N LYS A 144 -1.60 -13.12 -21.01
CA LYS A 144 -1.29 -11.81 -20.43
C LYS A 144 -1.19 -11.87 -18.91
N HIS A 145 -2.02 -12.66 -18.22
CA HIS A 145 -1.86 -12.87 -16.79
C HIS A 145 -0.51 -13.51 -16.44
N LYS A 146 -0.08 -14.51 -17.23
CA LYS A 146 1.24 -15.13 -17.03
C LYS A 146 2.37 -14.12 -17.23
N GLU A 147 2.32 -13.32 -18.29
CA GLU A 147 3.29 -12.26 -18.56
C GLU A 147 3.36 -11.26 -17.40
N LEU A 148 2.21 -10.80 -16.90
CA LEU A 148 2.14 -9.86 -15.77
C LEU A 148 2.77 -10.41 -14.50
N LEU A 149 2.52 -11.69 -14.17
CA LEU A 149 3.12 -12.34 -13.01
C LEU A 149 4.67 -12.38 -13.11
N GLU A 150 5.20 -12.68 -14.30
CA GLU A 150 6.65 -12.66 -14.54
C GLU A 150 7.24 -11.25 -14.43
N GLU A 151 6.51 -10.21 -14.86
CA GLU A 151 6.95 -8.82 -14.71
C GLU A 151 6.85 -8.32 -13.27
N PHE A 152 5.81 -8.72 -12.52
CA PHE A 152 5.67 -8.41 -11.11
C PHE A 152 6.81 -8.98 -10.28
N GLU A 153 7.17 -10.25 -10.49
CA GLU A 153 8.27 -10.90 -9.79
C GLU A 153 9.60 -10.16 -10.03
N LYS A 154 9.92 -9.86 -11.29
CA LYS A 154 11.13 -9.10 -11.63
C LYS A 154 11.11 -7.69 -11.04
N PHE A 155 9.96 -7.01 -11.08
CA PHE A 155 9.83 -5.67 -10.55
C PHE A 155 10.01 -5.64 -9.03
N GLU A 156 9.38 -6.55 -8.31
CA GLU A 156 9.55 -6.71 -6.87
C GLU A 156 11.01 -6.99 -6.49
N GLU A 157 11.67 -7.93 -7.18
CA GLU A 157 13.09 -8.21 -6.96
C GLU A 157 13.96 -6.96 -7.14
N ASN A 158 13.63 -6.10 -8.10
CA ASN A 158 14.37 -4.86 -8.38
C ASN A 158 14.09 -3.74 -7.36
N VAL A 159 12.85 -3.61 -6.90
CA VAL A 159 12.43 -2.53 -5.99
C VAL A 159 12.74 -2.87 -4.53
N ILE A 160 12.39 -4.08 -4.10
CA ILE A 160 12.55 -4.55 -2.72
C ILE A 160 13.96 -5.11 -2.52
N GLY A 161 14.47 -5.85 -3.50
CA GLY A 161 15.78 -6.51 -3.42
C GLY A 161 15.68 -7.94 -2.88
N LYS A 162 16.59 -8.81 -3.35
CA LYS A 162 16.68 -10.20 -2.89
C LYS A 162 16.96 -10.27 -1.38
N GLY A 163 16.12 -10.98 -0.64
CA GLY A 163 16.25 -11.18 0.80
C GLY A 163 15.65 -10.07 1.70
N LYS A 164 15.09 -9.00 1.11
CA LYS A 164 14.39 -7.96 1.90
C LYS A 164 12.94 -8.32 2.22
N HIS A 165 12.37 -9.31 1.52
CA HIS A 165 11.03 -9.80 1.82
C HIS A 165 10.98 -10.35 3.25
N GLU A 166 11.99 -11.12 3.69
CA GLU A 166 12.07 -11.59 5.09
C GLU A 166 12.25 -10.46 6.11
N GLU A 167 12.93 -9.37 5.74
CA GLU A 167 13.08 -8.19 6.62
C GLU A 167 11.74 -7.48 6.82
N LEU A 168 10.98 -7.28 5.75
CA LEU A 168 9.65 -6.68 5.79
C LEU A 168 8.68 -7.52 6.62
N HIS A 169 8.70 -8.86 6.48
CA HIS A 169 7.90 -9.75 7.31
C HIS A 169 8.25 -9.63 8.80
N LYS A 170 9.54 -9.67 9.14
CA LYS A 170 10.00 -9.47 10.52
C LYS A 170 9.53 -8.12 11.05
N GLN A 171 9.63 -7.06 10.26
CA GLN A 171 9.18 -5.73 10.66
C GLN A 171 7.68 -5.72 11.00
N LEU A 172 6.82 -6.35 10.18
CA LEU A 172 5.40 -6.48 10.47
C LEU A 172 5.12 -7.32 11.74
N GLU A 173 5.87 -8.39 11.97
CA GLU A 173 5.77 -9.19 13.20
C GLU A 173 6.14 -8.39 14.46
N GLU A 174 7.17 -7.54 14.36
CA GLU A 174 7.56 -6.66 15.47
C GLU A 174 6.49 -5.62 15.76
N PHE A 175 5.91 -4.99 14.74
CA PHE A 175 4.77 -4.09 14.91
C PHE A 175 3.56 -4.81 15.50
N ASN A 176 3.28 -6.04 15.07
CA ASN A 176 2.22 -6.87 15.64
C ASN A 176 2.39 -7.02 17.16
N ARG A 177 3.60 -7.37 17.59
CA ARG A 177 3.96 -7.58 19.00
C ARG A 177 3.83 -6.29 19.82
N LYS A 178 4.24 -5.15 19.26
CA LYS A 178 4.25 -3.85 19.97
C LYS A 178 2.85 -3.20 20.07
N TYR A 179 2.03 -3.35 19.03
CA TYR A 179 0.83 -2.53 18.87
C TYR A 179 -0.48 -3.33 18.88
N LEU A 180 -0.52 -4.53 18.30
CA LEU A 180 -1.78 -5.24 18.06
C LEU A 180 -2.02 -6.45 18.99
N LYS A 181 -0.96 -7.07 19.50
CA LYS A 181 -1.07 -8.13 20.51
C LYS A 181 -1.30 -7.51 21.89
N LYS A 182 -2.38 -7.96 22.54
CA LYS A 182 -2.67 -7.70 23.96
C LYS A 182 -2.13 -8.84 24.83
#